data_AF-A0AAV2AN15-F1
#
_entry.id   AF-A0AAV2AN15-F1
#
_cell.length_a   1.000
_cell.length_b   1.000
_cell.length_c   1.000
_cell.angle_alpha   90.00
_cell.angle_beta   90.00
_cell.angle_gamma   90.00
#
_symmetry.space_group_name_H-M   'P 1'
#
loop_
_entity.id
_entity.type
_entity.pdbx_description
1 polymer ?
#
loop_
_entity_poly.entity_id
_entity_poly.type
_entity_poly.pdbx_seq_one_letter_code
_entity_poly.pdbx_strand_id
1 'polypeptide(L)'
;MSTCMLNNGMKSLRLFMMGMSPKCDENGNLLPMQCFDHSEYCVCVRKDGSLLNKPSKGFKGCQCLVTKDEEENSGLIGNYIPQCEADGSYKKMQCHYSTGYCYCADPTTGRNTTVPSRQDANCD
;
A
#
# COMPACT_ATOMS: atom_id res chain seq x y z
N MET A 1 -0.14 16.64 -20.88
CA MET A 1 -0.68 15.44 -20.24
C MET A 1 0.49 14.73 -19.58
N SER A 2 0.51 14.62 -18.25
CA SER A 2 1.65 14.07 -17.51
C SER A 2 1.72 12.56 -17.72
N THR A 3 2.55 12.13 -18.67
CA THR A 3 2.84 10.71 -18.90
C THR A 3 3.61 10.19 -17.68
N CYS A 4 3.07 9.18 -17.00
CA CYS A 4 3.79 8.47 -15.94
C CYS A 4 5.19 8.07 -16.42
N MET A 5 6.23 8.38 -15.63
CA MET A 5 7.61 8.00 -15.95
C MET A 5 7.80 6.51 -15.70
N LEU A 6 7.17 5.68 -16.52
CA LEU A 6 7.38 4.25 -16.52
C LEU A 6 8.72 4.00 -17.19
N ASN A 7 9.74 3.70 -16.38
CA ASN A 7 11.13 3.44 -16.80
C ASN A 7 11.30 2.34 -17.88
N ASN A 8 10.22 1.73 -18.36
CA ASN A 8 10.20 0.80 -19.48
C ASN A 8 8.88 0.94 -20.27
N GLY A 9 8.95 1.44 -21.51
CA GLY A 9 7.78 1.62 -22.39
C GLY A 9 6.92 0.36 -22.59
N MET A 10 7.49 -0.84 -22.43
CA MET A 10 6.75 -2.11 -22.49
C MET A 10 5.83 -2.38 -21.29
N LYS A 11 6.16 -1.88 -20.08
CA LYS A 11 5.30 -2.03 -18.88
C LYS A 11 4.08 -1.10 -18.96
N SER A 12 4.29 0.10 -19.51
CA SER A 12 3.22 1.06 -19.84
C SER A 12 2.20 0.46 -20.81
N LEU A 13 2.68 -0.11 -21.92
CA LEU A 13 1.80 -0.69 -22.93
C LEU A 13 0.96 -1.86 -22.39
N ARG A 14 1.50 -2.68 -21.47
CA ARG A 14 0.74 -3.77 -20.82
C ARG A 14 -0.41 -3.27 -19.96
N LEU A 15 -0.21 -2.20 -19.18
CA LEU A 15 -1.26 -1.60 -18.35
C LEU A 15 -2.37 -1.02 -19.24
N PHE A 16 -1.99 -0.29 -20.30
CA PHE A 16 -2.96 0.23 -21.28
C PHE A 16 -3.76 -0.88 -21.98
N MET A 17 -3.12 -1.98 -22.39
CA MET A 17 -3.83 -3.13 -22.98
C MET A 17 -4.78 -3.83 -22.01
N MET A 18 -4.56 -3.71 -20.70
CA MET A 18 -5.46 -4.22 -19.67
C MET A 18 -6.63 -3.26 -19.36
N GLY A 19 -6.80 -2.17 -20.12
CA GLY A 19 -7.84 -1.17 -19.87
C GLY A 19 -7.55 -0.33 -18.62
N MET A 20 -6.27 -0.08 -18.36
CA MET A 20 -5.80 0.58 -17.16
C MET A 20 -4.92 1.77 -17.53
N SER A 21 -5.43 2.99 -17.33
CA SER A 21 -4.65 4.22 -17.46
C SER A 21 -3.85 4.47 -16.18
N PRO A 22 -2.50 4.44 -16.20
CA PRO A 22 -1.68 4.57 -15.00
C PRO A 22 -1.82 5.97 -14.39
N LYS A 23 -2.09 6.02 -13.09
CA LYS A 23 -2.15 7.24 -12.28
C LYS A 23 -0.80 7.51 -11.63
N CYS A 24 -0.37 8.77 -11.67
CA CYS A 24 0.90 9.21 -11.10
C CYS A 24 0.74 10.42 -10.19
N ASP A 25 1.71 10.59 -9.30
CA ASP A 25 1.89 11.80 -8.50
C ASP A 25 2.44 12.96 -9.37
N GLU A 26 2.60 14.14 -8.76
CA GLU A 26 3.11 15.36 -9.43
C GLU A 26 4.55 15.21 -9.95
N ASN A 27 5.32 14.27 -9.38
CA ASN A 27 6.68 13.97 -9.80
C ASN A 27 6.73 12.91 -10.92
N GLY A 28 5.57 12.38 -11.33
CA GLY A 28 5.47 11.35 -12.37
C GLY A 28 5.71 9.92 -11.87
N ASN A 29 5.77 9.69 -10.54
CA ASN A 29 5.87 8.36 -9.96
C ASN A 29 4.50 7.69 -9.94
N LEU A 30 4.48 6.37 -10.16
CA LEU A 30 3.26 5.58 -10.04
C LEU A 30 2.65 5.72 -8.64
N LEU A 31 1.37 6.08 -8.60
CA LEU A 31 0.60 5.97 -7.37
C LEU A 31 0.45 4.49 -6.98
N PRO A 32 0.46 4.15 -5.68
CA PRO A 32 0.26 2.78 -5.25
C PRO A 32 -1.06 2.17 -5.72
N MET A 33 -2.14 2.95 -5.75
CA MET A 33 -3.46 2.48 -6.17
C MET A 33 -3.69 2.79 -7.65
N GLN A 34 -3.93 1.74 -8.42
CA GLN A 34 -4.27 1.82 -9.83
C GLN A 34 -5.66 1.21 -10.02
N CYS A 35 -6.54 1.86 -10.77
CA CYS A 35 -7.89 1.36 -11.03
C CYS A 35 -8.12 1.18 -12.52
N PHE A 36 -8.98 0.22 -12.86
CA PHE A 36 -9.37 -0.04 -14.25
C PHE A 36 -10.33 1.07 -14.72
N ASP A 37 -10.19 1.48 -15.97
CA ASP A 37 -11.05 2.53 -16.52
C ASP A 37 -12.49 2.01 -16.62
N HIS A 38 -13.46 2.87 -16.29
CA HIS A 38 -14.90 2.55 -16.27
C HIS A 38 -15.28 1.37 -15.37
N SER A 39 -14.49 1.11 -14.32
CA SER A 39 -14.64 -0.04 -13.44
C SER A 39 -14.35 0.34 -11.99
N GLU A 40 -14.93 -0.41 -11.06
CA GLU A 40 -14.70 -0.25 -9.61
C GLU A 40 -13.54 -1.13 -9.11
N TYR A 41 -12.94 -1.91 -9.99
CA TYR A 41 -11.82 -2.77 -9.64
C TYR A 41 -10.54 -1.93 -9.57
N CYS A 42 -9.79 -2.11 -8.49
CA CYS A 42 -8.46 -1.53 -8.31
C CYS A 42 -7.46 -2.61 -7.91
N VAL A 43 -6.19 -2.33 -8.20
CA VAL A 43 -5.02 -3.09 -7.74
C VAL A 43 -4.03 -2.12 -7.10
N CYS A 44 -3.29 -2.65 -6.14
CA CYS A 44 -2.11 -2.02 -5.60
C CYS A 44 -0.90 -2.45 -6.44
N VAL A 45 -0.04 -1.50 -6.76
CA VAL A 45 1.19 -1.72 -7.52
C VAL A 45 2.40 -1.32 -6.70
N ARG A 46 3.50 -2.02 -6.91
CA ARG A 46 4.82 -1.59 -6.44
C ARG A 46 5.31 -0.39 -7.23
N LYS A 47 6.35 0.29 -6.75
CA LYS A 47 7.01 1.40 -7.45
C LYS A 47 7.51 1.02 -8.85
N ASP A 48 7.84 -0.24 -9.08
CA ASP A 48 8.29 -0.76 -10.39
C ASP A 48 7.14 -1.12 -11.36
N GLY A 49 5.88 -0.96 -10.92
CA GLY A 49 4.66 -1.28 -11.65
C GLY A 49 4.22 -2.74 -11.57
N SER A 50 4.88 -3.59 -10.80
CA SER A 50 4.40 -4.96 -10.57
C SER A 50 3.14 -4.97 -9.69
N LEU A 51 2.22 -5.89 -9.99
CA LEU A 51 0.97 -6.04 -9.26
C LEU A 51 1.23 -6.71 -7.91
N LEU A 52 0.71 -6.12 -6.84
CA LEU A 52 0.83 -6.65 -5.49
C LEU A 52 -0.35 -7.56 -5.12
N ASN A 53 -1.53 -7.28 -5.66
CA ASN A 53 -2.76 -8.04 -5.41
C ASN A 53 -3.59 -8.21 -6.68
N LYS A 54 -4.57 -9.10 -6.58
CA LYS A 54 -5.59 -9.27 -7.62
C LYS A 54 -6.56 -8.08 -7.61
N PRO A 55 -7.17 -7.76 -8.77
CA PRO A 55 -8.20 -6.72 -8.85
C PRO A 55 -9.32 -6.98 -7.85
N SER A 56 -9.64 -5.96 -7.04
CA SER A 56 -10.72 -6.03 -6.07
C SER A 56 -11.49 -4.72 -6.02
N LYS A 57 -12.76 -4.80 -5.65
CA LYS A 57 -13.60 -3.65 -5.32
C LYS A 57 -13.38 -3.25 -3.85
N GLY A 58 -13.75 -2.03 -3.51
CA GLY A 58 -13.81 -1.56 -2.12
C GLY A 58 -12.46 -1.34 -1.45
N PHE A 59 -11.37 -1.26 -2.23
CA PHE A 59 -10.07 -0.87 -1.71
C PHE A 59 -10.10 0.57 -1.19
N LYS A 60 -9.68 0.78 0.06
CA LYS A 60 -9.60 2.10 0.69
C LYS A 60 -8.20 2.68 0.68
N GLY A 61 -7.18 1.84 0.57
CA GLY A 61 -5.79 2.28 0.55
C GLY A 61 -4.86 1.20 -0.01
N CYS A 62 -3.72 1.62 -0.53
CA CYS A 62 -2.65 0.70 -0.95
C CYS A 62 -1.35 0.93 -0.18
N GLN A 63 -1.24 2.02 0.58
CA GLN A 63 -0.01 2.40 1.27
C GLN A 63 0.43 1.34 2.27
N CYS A 64 -0.50 0.81 3.08
CA CYS A 64 -0.18 -0.25 4.03
C CYS A 64 0.38 -1.49 3.32
N LEU A 65 -0.28 -1.95 2.25
CA LEU A 65 0.14 -3.16 1.53
C LEU A 65 1.51 -2.98 0.86
N VAL A 66 1.76 -1.82 0.25
CA VAL A 66 3.06 -1.54 -0.38
C VAL A 66 4.16 -1.53 0.67
N THR A 67 3.98 -0.81 1.78
CA THR A 67 4.98 -0.79 2.86
C THR A 67 5.15 -2.17 3.47
N LYS A 68 4.08 -2.94 3.67
CA LYS A 68 4.15 -4.32 4.16
C LYS A 68 5.04 -5.19 3.29
N ASP A 69 4.83 -5.17 1.97
CA ASP A 69 5.62 -5.95 1.02
C ASP A 69 7.08 -5.48 0.95
N GLU A 70 7.34 -4.16 0.97
CA GLU A 70 8.70 -3.62 1.00
C GLU A 70 9.45 -4.09 2.27
N GLU A 71 8.81 -4.03 3.43
CA GLU A 71 9.41 -4.40 4.72
C GLU A 71 9.60 -5.93 4.83
N GLU A 72 8.63 -6.74 4.41
CA GLU A 72 8.74 -8.21 4.37
C GLU A 72 9.88 -8.68 3.45
N ASN A 73 10.13 -7.96 2.35
CA ASN A 73 11.19 -8.30 1.39
C ASN A 73 12.50 -7.53 1.61
N SER A 74 12.60 -6.70 2.65
CA SER A 74 13.80 -5.89 2.94
C SER A 74 15.00 -6.74 3.37
N GLY A 75 14.76 -7.95 3.88
CA GLY A 75 15.80 -8.82 4.47
C GLY A 75 16.29 -8.37 5.84
N LEU A 76 15.71 -7.31 6.42
CA LEU A 76 16.07 -6.80 7.74
C LEU A 76 15.34 -7.61 8.82
N ILE A 77 16.08 -8.34 9.66
CA ILE A 77 15.47 -9.08 10.76
C ILE A 77 15.01 -8.12 11.85
N GLY A 78 13.76 -8.26 12.28
CA GLY A 78 13.18 -7.47 13.37
C GLY A 78 12.69 -6.08 12.98
N ASN A 79 12.67 -5.76 11.68
CA ASN A 79 12.04 -4.55 11.19
C ASN A 79 10.52 -4.55 11.47
N TYR A 80 9.93 -3.36 11.39
CA TYR A 80 8.50 -3.20 11.59
C TYR A 80 7.77 -3.54 10.28
N ILE A 81 6.91 -4.56 10.35
CA ILE A 81 6.03 -4.93 9.23
C ILE A 81 4.61 -4.47 9.59
N PRO A 82 4.03 -3.49 8.89
CA PRO A 82 2.69 -3.00 9.20
C PRO A 82 1.63 -4.08 8.98
N GLN A 83 0.59 -4.03 9.79
CA GLN A 83 -0.57 -4.90 9.65
C GLN A 83 -1.68 -4.17 8.88
N CYS A 84 -2.19 -4.82 7.83
CA CYS A 84 -3.20 -4.24 6.96
C CYS A 84 -4.52 -5.00 7.03
N GLU A 85 -5.62 -4.29 6.80
CA GLU A 85 -6.92 -4.89 6.53
C GLU A 85 -7.03 -5.37 5.08
N ALA A 86 -8.08 -6.15 4.79
CA ALA A 86 -8.32 -6.69 3.45
C ALA A 86 -8.61 -5.59 2.39
N ASP A 87 -9.11 -4.43 2.83
CA ASP A 87 -9.32 -3.26 1.97
C ASP A 87 -8.06 -2.40 1.78
N GLY A 88 -6.92 -2.87 2.32
CA GLY A 88 -5.61 -2.25 2.22
C GLY A 88 -5.39 -1.03 3.11
N SER A 89 -6.37 -0.68 3.96
CA SER A 89 -6.17 0.26 5.07
C SER A 89 -5.26 -0.34 6.15
N TYR A 90 -4.71 0.51 7.01
CA TYR A 90 -3.99 0.06 8.19
C TYR A 90 -4.96 -0.52 9.20
N LYS A 91 -4.61 -1.67 9.80
CA LYS A 91 -5.32 -2.16 10.98
C LYS A 91 -5.28 -1.09 12.07
N LYS A 92 -6.39 -0.90 12.78
CA LYS A 92 -6.50 0.11 13.83
C LYS A 92 -5.48 -0.11 14.94
N MET A 93 -5.13 -1.36 15.25
CA MET A 93 -4.01 -1.71 16.12
C MET A 93 -2.80 -2.14 15.27
N GLN A 94 -1.66 -1.53 15.54
CA GLN A 94 -0.36 -1.87 14.96
C GLN A 94 0.58 -2.36 16.06
N CYS A 95 1.36 -3.39 15.76
CA CYS A 95 2.33 -3.97 16.68
C CYS A 95 3.68 -4.19 16.00
N HIS A 96 4.75 -3.71 16.62
CA HIS A 96 6.12 -4.04 16.26
C HIS A 96 6.58 -5.24 17.08
N TYR A 97 6.30 -6.44 16.58
CA TYR A 97 6.51 -7.68 17.33
C TYR A 97 7.95 -7.89 17.82
N SER A 98 8.96 -7.39 17.08
CA SER A 98 10.36 -7.49 17.50
C SER A 98 10.69 -6.70 18.76
N THR A 99 9.96 -5.62 19.03
CA THR A 99 10.17 -4.76 20.21
C THR A 99 9.09 -4.96 21.28
N GLY A 100 7.97 -5.58 20.89
CA GLY A 100 6.79 -5.83 21.72
C GLY A 100 5.88 -4.61 21.89
N TYR A 101 6.13 -3.51 21.18
CA TYR A 101 5.31 -2.30 21.30
C TYR A 101 4.15 -2.30 20.31
N CYS A 102 2.97 -1.95 20.79
CA CYS A 102 1.76 -1.74 20.00
C CYS A 102 1.22 -0.32 20.17
N TYR A 103 0.51 0.17 19.16
CA TYR A 103 -0.13 1.49 19.13
C TYR A 103 -1.39 1.45 18.28
N CYS A 104 -2.29 2.41 18.48
CA CYS A 104 -3.41 2.61 17.59
C CYS A 104 -2.98 3.47 16.41
N ALA A 105 -3.39 3.12 15.20
CA ALA A 105 -3.04 3.79 13.97
C ALA A 105 -4.26 4.40 13.29
N ASP A 106 -4.06 5.54 12.65
CA ASP A 106 -5.01 6.09 11.69
C ASP A 106 -5.12 5.14 10.48
N PRO A 107 -6.33 4.66 10.12
CA PRO A 107 -6.50 3.66 9.07
C PRO A 107 -6.01 4.10 7.68
N THR A 108 -5.92 5.41 7.44
CA THR A 108 -5.56 5.97 6.11
C THR A 108 -4.06 6.19 6.00
N THR A 109 -3.45 6.74 7.05
CA THR A 109 -2.07 7.22 7.04
C THR A 109 -1.10 6.30 7.79
N GLY A 110 -1.62 5.40 8.63
CA GLY A 110 -0.81 4.54 9.50
C GLY A 110 -0.15 5.29 10.66
N ARG A 111 -0.41 6.59 10.81
CA ARG A 111 0.17 7.41 11.90
C ARG A 111 -0.38 6.96 13.24
N ASN A 112 0.51 6.91 14.22
CA ASN A 112 0.17 6.56 15.59
C ASN A 112 -0.79 7.62 16.17
N THR A 113 -1.94 7.18 16.65
CA THR A 113 -2.92 7.99 17.37
C THR A 113 -2.77 7.84 18.89
N THR A 114 -2.03 6.82 19.34
CA THR A 114 -1.69 6.60 20.75
C THR A 114 -0.18 6.46 20.94
N VAL A 115 0.27 6.63 22.18
CA VAL A 115 1.66 6.34 22.58
C VAL A 115 1.90 4.84 22.48
N PRO A 116 2.98 4.38 21.81
CA PRO A 116 3.31 2.96 21.77
C PRO A 116 3.55 2.38 23.16
N SER A 117 2.95 1.24 23.45
CA SER A 117 3.08 0.56 24.74
C SER A 117 3.24 -0.95 24.54
N ARG A 118 3.85 -1.63 25.51
CA ARG A 118 3.93 -3.11 25.53
C ARG A 118 2.68 -3.79 26.11
N GLN A 119 1.70 -2.99 26.51
CA GLN A 119 0.40 -3.45 27.01
C GLN A 119 -0.59 -3.43 25.84
N ASP A 120 -1.65 -4.24 25.91
CA ASP A 120 -2.67 -4.29 24.87
C ASP A 120 -3.28 -2.88 24.70
N ALA A 121 -2.95 -2.23 23.58
CA ALA A 121 -3.51 -0.93 23.25
C ALA A 121 -4.98 -1.14 22.92
N ASN A 122 -5.89 -0.66 23.78
CA ASN A 122 -7.31 -0.66 23.43
C ASN A 122 -7.53 0.38 22.32
N CYS A 123 -7.85 -0.13 21.13
CA CYS A 123 -8.14 0.66 19.96
C CYS A 123 -9.61 0.54 19.58
N ASP A 124 -10.53 0.46 20.54
CA ASP A 124 -11.99 0.51 20.29
C ASP A 124 -12.48 1.91 19.90
#